data_AF-A0A7J5EBJ4-F1
#
_entry.id   AF-A0A7J5EBJ4-F1
#
_cell.length_a   1.000
_cell.length_b   1.000
_cell.length_c   1.000
_cell.angle_alpha   90.00
_cell.angle_beta   90.00
_cell.angle_gamma   90.00
#
_symmetry.space_group_name_H-M   'P 1'
#
loop_
_entity.id
_entity.type
_entity.pdbx_description
1 polymer ?
#
loop_
_entity_poly.entity_id
_entity_poly.type
_entity_poly.pdbx_seq_one_letter_code
_entity_poly.pdbx_strand_id
1 'polypeptide(L)'
;MGITKKHYLILFIIISFSSLTAQKNEISEAANKEFISGNYSKSAELYKEYLSKEENMKDGQSWLNFAVSSFQLGNYEEALKSFLKAEELGAMGSLRAVVQTAASFLMTNNKEKAYEYLEKAVNGGLPPGAIKNNPNLDTIREEERFKKLVMKSENTAYPCRNNPLNRQFDFWLGEWDVHANGQKVGESKIEYSLEGCLLIENYTATSGYSGKSLNFYDAGDQKWHQIYTDNGGNISRYSGELKNGIMYFRGENTGPKGAKSLVRMEFTPNSDGSVRQLYEGSADDGKTWSVYFDGLYIKKQ
;
A
#
# COMPACT_ATOMS: atom_id res chain seq x y z
N MET A 1 60.19 -56.73 54.71
CA MET A 1 59.99 -55.29 54.96
C MET A 1 59.08 -54.74 53.88
N GLY A 2 57.77 -54.76 54.12
CA GLY A 2 56.73 -54.44 53.13
C GLY A 2 56.23 -53.00 53.30
N ILE A 3 56.16 -52.29 52.18
CA ILE A 3 55.84 -50.87 52.03
C ILE A 3 54.34 -50.63 52.23
N THR A 4 53.97 -49.71 53.13
CA THR A 4 52.60 -49.22 53.32
C THR A 4 52.31 -48.05 52.37
N LYS A 5 51.40 -48.23 51.40
CA LYS A 5 50.90 -47.18 50.50
C LYS A 5 49.85 -46.32 51.19
N LYS A 6 50.14 -45.03 51.41
CA LYS A 6 49.13 -43.99 51.70
C LYS A 6 48.34 -43.69 50.42
N HIS A 7 47.03 -43.83 50.47
CA HIS A 7 46.12 -43.37 49.41
C HIS A 7 45.68 -41.93 49.73
N TYR A 8 45.98 -41.00 48.82
CA TYR A 8 45.38 -39.68 48.80
C TYR A 8 44.10 -39.73 47.97
N LEU A 9 42.96 -39.37 48.57
CA LEU A 9 41.69 -39.22 47.88
C LEU A 9 41.63 -37.81 47.27
N ILE A 10 41.75 -37.71 45.94
CA ILE A 10 41.51 -36.46 45.20
C ILE A 10 40.01 -36.37 44.90
N LEU A 11 39.34 -35.41 45.52
CA LEU A 11 37.93 -35.10 45.28
C LEU A 11 37.83 -34.25 44.01
N PHE A 12 37.31 -34.82 42.91
CA PHE A 12 36.91 -34.03 41.73
C PHE A 12 35.55 -33.39 42.00
N ILE A 13 35.53 -32.06 42.19
CA ILE A 13 34.30 -31.28 42.14
C ILE A 13 33.91 -31.16 40.67
N ILE A 14 32.92 -31.96 40.26
CA ILE A 14 32.23 -31.80 38.97
C ILE A 14 31.25 -30.65 39.16
N ILE A 15 31.61 -29.44 38.72
CA ILE A 15 30.67 -28.33 38.61
C ILE A 15 29.80 -28.61 37.39
N SER A 16 28.53 -28.89 37.64
CA SER A 16 27.50 -29.20 36.65
C SER A 16 27.17 -27.97 35.79
N PHE A 17 27.80 -27.89 34.61
CA PHE A 17 27.50 -26.88 33.59
C PHE A 17 26.11 -27.06 32.91
N SER A 18 25.41 -28.16 33.19
CA SER A 18 24.15 -28.54 32.51
C SER A 18 22.90 -27.87 33.07
N SER A 19 22.89 -27.37 34.30
CA SER A 19 21.69 -26.76 34.91
C SER A 19 21.45 -25.32 34.44
N LEU A 20 22.52 -24.56 34.15
CA LEU A 20 22.44 -23.15 33.79
C LEU A 20 21.81 -22.93 32.40
N THR A 21 22.18 -23.76 31.43
CA THR A 21 21.65 -23.71 30.05
C THR A 21 20.19 -24.15 29.97
N ALA A 22 19.76 -25.10 30.79
CA ALA A 22 18.36 -25.50 30.87
C ALA A 22 17.48 -24.37 31.46
N GLN A 23 17.92 -23.75 32.55
CA GLN A 23 17.20 -22.64 33.19
C GLN A 23 17.14 -21.37 32.32
N LYS A 24 18.18 -21.13 31.50
CA LYS A 24 18.22 -20.04 30.50
C LYS A 24 17.07 -20.16 29.49
N ASN A 25 16.85 -21.36 28.96
CA ASN A 25 15.79 -21.59 27.98
C ASN A 25 14.41 -21.47 28.63
N GLU A 26 14.23 -21.91 29.88
CA GLU A 26 12.93 -21.82 30.58
C GLU A 26 12.42 -20.38 30.77
N ILE A 27 13.27 -19.45 31.23
CA ILE A 27 12.82 -18.06 31.49
C ILE A 27 12.47 -17.35 30.18
N SER A 28 13.29 -17.50 29.14
CA SER A 28 13.04 -16.88 27.84
C SER A 28 11.81 -17.46 27.14
N GLU A 29 11.58 -18.77 27.25
CA GLU A 29 10.37 -19.43 26.77
C GLU A 29 9.12 -18.94 27.52
N ALA A 30 9.19 -18.82 28.85
CA ALA A 30 8.12 -18.26 29.66
C ALA A 30 7.83 -16.79 29.28
N ALA A 31 8.87 -15.98 29.12
CA ALA A 31 8.74 -14.57 28.71
C ALA A 31 8.07 -14.44 27.33
N ASN A 32 8.44 -15.31 26.39
CA ASN A 32 7.87 -15.35 25.05
C ASN A 32 6.42 -15.83 25.05
N LYS A 33 6.06 -16.79 25.91
CA LYS A 33 4.68 -17.21 26.09
C LYS A 33 3.78 -16.06 26.56
N GLU A 34 4.25 -15.30 27.56
CA GLU A 34 3.54 -14.11 28.04
C GLU A 34 3.50 -12.98 26.99
N PHE A 35 4.55 -12.86 26.17
CA PHE A 35 4.58 -11.91 25.06
C PHE A 35 3.49 -12.21 24.03
N ILE A 36 3.41 -13.47 23.60
CA ILE A 36 2.44 -13.94 22.60
C ILE A 36 1.01 -13.83 23.14
N SER A 37 0.80 -14.05 24.44
CA SER A 37 -0.52 -13.90 25.08
C SER A 37 -0.95 -12.44 25.28
N GLY A 38 -0.07 -11.47 25.02
CA GLY A 38 -0.32 -10.05 25.24
C GLY A 38 -0.19 -9.60 26.70
N ASN A 39 0.29 -10.46 27.60
CA ASN A 39 0.59 -10.10 28.97
C ASN A 39 1.94 -9.37 29.06
N TYR A 40 1.98 -8.15 28.52
CA TYR A 40 3.20 -7.37 28.39
C TYR A 40 3.83 -7.03 29.75
N SER A 41 3.04 -6.93 30.82
CA SER A 41 3.56 -6.72 32.17
C SER A 41 4.45 -7.89 32.62
N LYS A 42 3.93 -9.13 32.54
CA LYS A 42 4.71 -10.31 32.95
C LYS A 42 5.83 -10.62 31.98
N SER A 43 5.58 -10.42 30.69
CA SER A 43 6.59 -10.58 29.64
C SER A 43 7.80 -9.66 29.88
N ALA A 44 7.57 -8.36 30.15
CA ALA A 44 8.63 -7.41 30.43
C ALA A 44 9.43 -7.78 31.68
N GLU A 45 8.78 -8.24 32.76
CA GLU A 45 9.44 -8.71 33.97
C GLU A 45 10.40 -9.87 33.69
N LEU A 46 9.91 -10.91 33.00
CA LEU A 46 10.69 -12.12 32.70
C LEU A 46 11.84 -11.84 31.72
N TYR A 47 11.61 -11.00 30.70
CA TYR A 47 12.69 -10.60 29.80
C TYR A 47 13.75 -9.76 30.51
N LYS A 48 13.36 -8.88 31.42
CA LYS A 48 14.32 -8.11 32.22
C LYS A 48 15.19 -9.02 33.09
N GLU A 49 14.59 -10.03 33.73
CA GLU A 49 15.33 -11.05 34.49
C GLU A 49 16.26 -11.87 33.58
N TYR A 50 15.77 -12.30 32.42
CA TYR A 50 16.57 -13.07 31.47
C TYR A 50 17.78 -12.27 30.95
N LEU A 51 17.58 -11.00 30.59
CA LEU A 51 18.59 -10.11 30.01
C LEU A 51 19.53 -9.48 31.05
N SER A 52 19.28 -9.65 32.36
CA SER A 52 20.20 -9.19 33.41
C SER A 52 21.47 -10.04 33.51
N LYS A 53 21.52 -11.19 32.81
CA LYS A 53 22.69 -12.08 32.75
C LYS A 53 23.52 -11.75 31.51
N GLU A 54 24.82 -11.50 31.67
CA GLU A 54 25.72 -11.08 30.58
C GLU A 54 25.70 -12.03 29.37
N GLU A 55 25.63 -13.35 29.63
CA GLU A 55 25.57 -14.40 28.62
C GLU A 55 24.32 -14.34 27.72
N ASN A 56 23.28 -13.61 28.14
CA ASN A 56 22.01 -13.45 27.41
C ASN A 56 21.92 -12.10 26.70
N MET A 57 22.82 -11.15 26.97
CA MET A 57 22.77 -9.81 26.38
C MET A 57 22.99 -9.78 24.86
N LYS A 58 23.42 -10.89 24.26
CA LYS A 58 23.57 -11.07 22.80
C LYS A 58 22.31 -11.59 22.11
N ASP A 59 21.27 -11.91 22.87
CA ASP A 59 19.99 -12.38 22.34
C ASP A 59 19.14 -11.21 21.83
N GLY A 60 19.31 -10.87 20.55
CA GLY A 60 18.62 -9.74 19.94
C GLY A 60 17.09 -9.90 19.90
N GLN A 61 16.57 -11.12 19.79
CA GLN A 61 15.12 -11.35 19.76
C GLN A 61 14.49 -11.10 21.13
N SER A 62 15.15 -11.53 22.20
CA SER A 62 14.71 -11.23 23.57
C SER A 62 14.75 -9.72 23.85
N TRP A 63 15.77 -9.00 23.37
CA TRP A 63 15.79 -7.53 23.44
C TRP A 63 14.63 -6.89 22.67
N LEU A 64 14.29 -7.39 21.48
CA LEU A 64 13.18 -6.88 20.70
C LEU A 64 11.84 -7.09 21.43
N ASN A 65 11.57 -8.30 21.92
CA ASN A 65 10.32 -8.60 22.61
C ASN A 65 10.21 -7.83 23.93
N PHE A 66 11.33 -7.62 24.63
CA PHE A 66 11.40 -6.76 25.81
C PHE A 66 11.08 -5.30 25.46
N ALA A 67 11.64 -4.79 24.37
CA ALA A 67 11.36 -3.44 23.87
C ALA A 67 9.89 -3.23 23.56
N VAL A 68 9.28 -4.18 22.84
CA VAL A 68 7.86 -4.13 22.50
C VAL A 68 6.99 -4.21 23.74
N SER A 69 7.30 -5.10 24.69
CA SER A 69 6.55 -5.20 25.96
C SER A 69 6.63 -3.89 26.75
N SER A 70 7.82 -3.31 26.87
CA SER A 70 8.03 -2.03 27.54
C SER A 70 7.28 -0.89 26.83
N PHE A 71 7.27 -0.88 25.49
CA PHE A 71 6.52 0.08 24.69
C PHE A 71 5.01 0.02 24.96
N GLN A 72 4.44 -1.20 25.00
CA GLN A 72 3.01 -1.39 25.28
C GLN A 72 2.61 -0.93 26.69
N LEU A 73 3.55 -0.94 27.62
CA LEU A 73 3.36 -0.45 29.00
C LEU A 73 3.58 1.06 29.14
N GLY A 74 3.94 1.78 28.07
CA GLY A 74 4.27 3.21 28.10
C GLY A 74 5.66 3.53 28.69
N ASN A 75 6.50 2.52 28.89
CA ASN A 75 7.87 2.68 29.40
C ASN A 75 8.82 3.04 28.24
N TYR A 76 8.61 4.21 27.63
CA TYR A 76 9.25 4.58 26.36
C TYR A 76 10.78 4.71 26.42
N GLU A 77 11.36 5.11 27.55
CA GLU A 77 12.82 5.16 27.70
C GLU A 77 13.45 3.76 27.68
N GLU A 78 12.86 2.81 28.39
CA GLU A 78 13.33 1.42 28.45
C GLU A 78 13.10 0.73 27.10
N ALA A 79 11.93 0.96 26.50
CA ALA A 79 11.61 0.50 25.17
C ALA A 79 12.65 0.99 24.16
N LEU A 80 12.97 2.29 24.18
CA LEU A 80 13.94 2.87 23.25
C LEU A 80 15.32 2.23 23.39
N LYS A 81 15.85 2.12 24.61
CA LYS A 81 17.16 1.47 24.86
C LYS A 81 17.17 0.04 24.33
N SER A 82 16.10 -0.70 24.59
CA SER A 82 15.95 -2.09 24.18
C SER A 82 15.80 -2.24 22.67
N PHE A 83 15.06 -1.35 22.00
CA PHE A 83 14.95 -1.31 20.54
C PHE A 83 16.31 -1.07 19.88
N LEU A 84 17.06 -0.08 20.37
CA LEU A 84 18.39 0.23 19.83
C LEU A 84 19.35 -0.94 20.04
N LYS A 85 19.27 -1.65 21.18
CA LYS A 85 20.06 -2.85 21.42
C LYS A 85 19.67 -4.00 20.49
N ALA A 86 18.37 -4.21 20.27
CA ALA A 86 17.89 -5.20 19.30
C ALA A 86 18.37 -4.87 17.87
N GLU A 87 18.40 -3.59 17.49
CA GLU A 87 18.92 -3.14 16.19
C GLU A 87 20.43 -3.38 16.04
N GLU A 88 21.21 -3.04 17.06
CA GLU A 88 22.66 -3.31 17.11
C GLU A 88 22.97 -4.80 16.88
N LEU A 89 22.10 -5.67 17.40
CA LEU A 89 22.19 -7.12 17.26
C LEU A 89 21.54 -7.66 15.97
N GLY A 90 21.05 -6.80 15.08
CA GLY A 90 20.43 -7.18 13.80
C GLY A 90 19.03 -7.78 13.91
N ALA A 91 18.36 -7.65 15.06
CA ALA A 91 17.11 -8.34 15.37
C ALA A 91 15.84 -7.51 15.12
N MET A 92 15.94 -6.26 14.67
CA MET A 92 14.77 -5.36 14.51
C MET A 92 13.66 -5.98 13.65
N GLY A 93 14.02 -6.68 12.56
CA GLY A 93 13.22 -7.67 11.81
C GLY A 93 11.90 -7.23 11.15
N SER A 94 11.25 -6.17 11.63
CA SER A 94 9.92 -5.73 11.20
C SER A 94 9.80 -4.21 11.17
N LEU A 95 9.08 -3.69 10.17
CA LEU A 95 8.79 -2.25 10.07
C LEU A 95 7.90 -1.75 11.21
N ARG A 96 7.11 -2.64 11.82
CA ARG A 96 6.31 -2.32 13.01
C ARG A 96 7.22 -1.93 14.19
N ALA A 97 8.28 -2.69 14.42
CA ALA A 97 9.25 -2.37 15.46
C ALA A 97 9.97 -1.05 15.16
N VAL A 98 10.36 -0.80 13.89
CA VAL A 98 10.95 0.48 13.47
C VAL A 98 10.04 1.67 13.79
N VAL A 99 8.73 1.55 13.56
CA VAL A 99 7.74 2.60 13.88
C VAL A 99 7.57 2.76 15.40
N GLN A 100 7.61 1.68 16.17
CA GLN A 100 7.58 1.74 17.64
C GLN A 100 8.84 2.38 18.21
N THR A 101 10.00 2.18 17.58
CA THR A 101 11.23 2.91 17.91
C THR A 101 11.06 4.41 17.63
N ALA A 102 10.50 4.77 16.47
CA ALA A 102 10.20 6.17 16.15
C ALA A 102 9.25 6.82 17.18
N ALA A 103 8.17 6.12 17.54
CA ALA A 103 7.26 6.57 18.58
C ALA A 103 7.94 6.71 19.94
N SER A 104 8.82 5.77 20.32
CA SER A 104 9.62 5.89 21.55
C SER A 104 10.53 7.13 21.54
N PHE A 105 11.12 7.47 20.39
CA PHE A 105 11.87 8.72 20.22
C PHE A 105 10.97 9.96 20.38
N LEU A 106 9.75 9.97 19.84
CA LEU A 106 8.80 11.08 20.05
C LEU A 106 8.47 11.25 21.54
N MET A 107 8.18 10.16 22.24
CA MET A 107 7.79 10.18 23.65
C MET A 107 8.96 10.54 24.59
N THR A 108 10.20 10.37 24.12
CA THR A 108 11.43 10.80 24.82
C THR A 108 11.99 12.12 24.27
N ASN A 109 11.15 12.91 23.58
CA ASN A 109 11.43 14.26 23.10
C ASN A 109 12.59 14.36 22.08
N ASN A 110 12.80 13.34 21.26
CA ASN A 110 13.77 13.32 20.16
C ASN A 110 13.08 13.20 18.79
N LYS A 111 12.46 14.30 18.36
CA LYS A 111 11.66 14.34 17.12
C LYS A 111 12.48 14.07 15.86
N GLU A 112 13.73 14.52 15.80
CA GLU A 112 14.57 14.29 14.61
C GLU A 112 14.87 12.81 14.41
N LYS A 113 15.24 12.09 15.47
CA LYS A 113 15.43 10.64 15.37
C LYS A 113 14.13 9.90 15.07
N ALA A 114 12.99 10.37 15.60
CA ALA A 114 11.71 9.80 15.23
C ALA A 114 11.46 9.87 13.72
N TYR A 115 11.68 11.03 13.09
CA TYR A 115 11.53 11.16 11.64
C TYR A 115 12.51 10.30 10.85
N GLU A 116 13.75 10.16 11.29
CA GLU A 116 14.73 9.25 10.65
C GLU A 116 14.21 7.80 10.60
N TYR A 117 13.62 7.31 11.71
CA TYR A 117 13.05 5.96 11.76
C TYR A 117 11.74 5.84 10.97
N LEU A 118 10.88 6.86 10.97
CA LEU A 118 9.67 6.85 10.14
C LEU A 118 10.03 6.85 8.64
N GLU A 119 11.02 7.63 8.24
CA GLU A 119 11.53 7.66 6.86
C GLU A 119 12.12 6.30 6.48
N LYS A 120 12.92 5.68 7.36
CA LYS A 120 13.41 4.30 7.20
C LYS A 120 12.26 3.31 7.01
N ALA A 121 11.21 3.40 7.82
CA ALA A 121 10.06 2.52 7.72
C ALA A 121 9.30 2.69 6.39
N VAL A 122 9.02 3.94 5.99
CA VAL A 122 8.33 4.23 4.71
C VAL A 122 9.16 3.80 3.51
N ASN A 123 10.47 4.06 3.51
CA ASN A 123 11.37 3.59 2.45
C ASN A 123 11.44 2.05 2.40
N GLY A 124 11.24 1.37 3.53
CA GLY A 124 11.11 -0.08 3.63
C GLY A 124 9.76 -0.64 3.15
N GLY A 125 8.83 0.21 2.71
CA GLY A 125 7.50 -0.22 2.24
C GLY A 125 6.44 -0.28 3.33
N LEU A 126 6.58 0.49 4.42
CA LEU A 126 5.54 0.58 5.44
C LEU A 126 4.21 1.03 4.80
N PRO A 127 3.10 0.28 4.99
CA PRO A 127 1.81 0.64 4.42
C PRO A 127 1.28 1.99 4.96
N PRO A 128 0.56 2.77 4.15
CA PRO A 128 0.06 4.09 4.56
C PRO A 128 -0.82 4.05 5.81
N GLY A 129 -1.67 3.02 5.94
CA GLY A 129 -2.53 2.86 7.12
C GLY A 129 -1.74 2.67 8.41
N ALA A 130 -0.55 2.07 8.36
CA ALA A 130 0.28 1.79 9.54
C ALA A 130 1.01 3.04 10.06
N ILE A 131 1.15 4.08 9.24
CA ILE A 131 1.66 5.40 9.66
C ILE A 131 0.50 6.36 9.95
N LYS A 132 -0.47 6.45 9.02
CA LYS A 132 -1.59 7.38 9.10
C LYS A 132 -2.50 7.09 10.28
N ASN A 133 -2.77 5.83 10.63
CA ASN A 133 -3.73 5.51 11.69
C ASN A 133 -3.06 5.16 13.02
N ASN A 134 -1.75 5.39 13.16
CA ASN A 134 -1.04 5.03 14.39
C ASN A 134 -1.21 6.12 15.46
N PRO A 135 -1.86 5.82 16.60
CA PRO A 135 -2.10 6.81 17.65
C PRO A 135 -0.80 7.29 18.32
N ASN A 136 0.27 6.49 18.31
CA ASN A 136 1.55 6.90 18.89
C ASN A 136 2.29 7.99 18.08
N LEU A 137 1.73 8.40 16.94
CA LEU A 137 2.25 9.46 16.08
C LEU A 137 1.34 10.71 16.09
N ASP A 138 0.32 10.77 16.96
CA ASP A 138 -0.66 11.85 16.98
C ASP A 138 -0.03 13.23 17.23
N THR A 139 1.03 13.29 18.04
CA THR A 139 1.73 14.54 18.39
C THR A 139 2.36 15.25 17.19
N ILE A 140 2.62 14.54 16.10
CA ILE A 140 3.24 15.07 14.87
C ILE A 140 2.28 15.03 13.67
N ARG A 141 1.02 14.60 13.86
CA ARG A 141 0.05 14.34 12.79
C ARG A 141 -0.22 15.53 11.89
N GLU A 142 -0.27 16.72 12.48
CA GLU A 142 -0.53 17.96 11.75
C GLU A 142 0.71 18.59 11.10
N GLU A 143 1.89 18.08 11.40
CA GLU A 143 3.14 18.62 10.87
C GLU A 143 3.29 18.32 9.37
N GLU A 144 3.72 19.33 8.63
CA GLU A 144 3.89 19.23 7.17
C GLU A 144 4.88 18.12 6.78
N ARG A 145 5.95 17.93 7.56
CA ARG A 145 6.93 16.85 7.34
C ARG A 145 6.28 15.46 7.48
N PHE A 146 5.38 15.29 8.45
CA PHE A 146 4.66 14.02 8.62
C PHE A 146 3.65 13.79 7.49
N LYS A 147 2.87 14.81 7.12
CA LYS A 147 1.94 14.75 5.98
C LYS A 147 2.66 14.34 4.70
N LYS A 148 3.83 14.92 4.41
CA LYS A 148 4.68 14.51 3.27
C LYS A 148 5.12 13.06 3.33
N LEU A 149 5.44 12.55 4.51
CA LEU A 149 5.85 11.17 4.68
C LEU A 149 4.69 10.18 4.46
N VAL A 150 3.49 10.53 4.95
CA VAL A 150 2.26 9.77 4.66
C VAL A 150 1.98 9.78 3.16
N MET A 151 2.03 10.94 2.50
CA MET A 151 1.84 11.05 1.04
C MET A 151 2.87 10.21 0.28
N LYS A 152 4.13 10.18 0.72
CA LYS A 152 5.16 9.32 0.13
C LYS A 152 4.76 7.84 0.20
N SER A 153 4.38 7.37 1.38
CA SER A 153 3.90 6.00 1.57
C SER A 153 2.65 5.71 0.70
N GLU A 154 1.69 6.64 0.64
CA GLU A 154 0.48 6.51 -0.18
C GLU A 154 0.81 6.39 -1.67
N ASN A 155 1.71 7.22 -2.19
CA ASN A 155 2.11 7.17 -3.59
C ASN A 155 2.92 5.92 -3.94
N THR A 156 3.68 5.36 -2.99
CA THR A 156 4.36 4.08 -3.18
C THR A 156 3.38 2.91 -3.20
N ALA A 157 2.41 2.88 -2.28
CA ALA A 157 1.44 1.81 -2.20
C ALA A 157 0.36 1.88 -3.31
N TYR A 158 -0.01 3.08 -3.71
CA TYR A 158 -1.11 3.37 -4.63
C TYR A 158 -0.68 4.37 -5.71
N PRO A 159 0.21 3.97 -6.63
CA PRO A 159 0.86 4.90 -7.57
C PRO A 159 -0.11 5.64 -8.47
N CYS A 160 -1.27 5.05 -8.80
CA CYS A 160 -2.21 5.66 -9.73
C CYS A 160 -3.17 6.65 -9.06
N ARG A 161 -3.44 6.54 -7.75
CA ARG A 161 -4.43 7.38 -7.05
C ARG A 161 -4.12 8.87 -7.21
N ASN A 162 -2.85 9.26 -7.15
CA ASN A 162 -2.45 10.67 -7.18
C ASN A 162 -1.51 11.03 -8.34
N ASN A 163 -1.22 10.10 -9.25
CA ASN A 163 -0.38 10.39 -10.40
C ASN A 163 -1.18 11.25 -11.41
N PRO A 164 -0.75 12.48 -11.73
CA PRO A 164 -1.47 13.35 -12.65
C PRO A 164 -1.80 12.70 -14.00
N LEU A 165 -0.94 11.80 -14.50
CA LEU A 165 -1.16 11.09 -15.77
C LEU A 165 -2.37 10.14 -15.69
N ASN A 166 -2.49 9.36 -14.61
CA ASN A 166 -3.62 8.47 -14.36
C ASN A 166 -4.94 9.21 -14.06
N ARG A 167 -4.85 10.49 -13.69
CA ARG A 167 -5.99 11.35 -13.32
C ARG A 167 -6.43 12.31 -14.43
N GLN A 168 -5.81 12.24 -15.61
CA GLN A 168 -6.14 13.10 -16.76
C GLN A 168 -7.61 12.98 -17.22
N PHE A 169 -8.24 11.82 -17.01
CA PHE A 169 -9.62 11.55 -17.46
C PHE A 169 -10.67 11.73 -16.34
N ASP A 170 -10.29 12.36 -15.22
CA ASP A 170 -11.16 12.56 -14.06
C ASP A 170 -12.45 13.33 -14.36
N PHE A 171 -12.43 14.21 -15.37
CA PHE A 171 -13.59 15.02 -15.74
C PHE A 171 -14.80 14.18 -16.17
N TRP A 172 -14.58 12.91 -16.54
CA TRP A 172 -15.63 11.98 -16.95
C TRP A 172 -16.16 11.10 -15.81
N LEU A 173 -15.56 11.15 -14.61
CA LEU A 173 -16.01 10.40 -13.44
C LEU A 173 -17.41 10.84 -12.97
N GLY A 174 -18.25 9.84 -12.67
CA GLY A 174 -19.56 10.04 -12.08
C GLY A 174 -20.64 9.18 -12.70
N GLU A 175 -21.88 9.51 -12.37
CA GLU A 175 -23.07 8.91 -12.96
C GLU A 175 -23.75 9.92 -13.88
N TRP A 176 -24.17 9.45 -15.04
CA TRP A 176 -24.57 10.31 -16.15
C TRP A 176 -25.86 9.83 -16.79
N ASP A 177 -26.70 10.79 -17.19
CA ASP A 177 -27.70 10.62 -18.22
C ASP A 177 -27.07 10.95 -19.57
N VAL A 178 -27.15 10.03 -20.52
CA VAL A 178 -26.54 10.19 -21.84
C VAL A 178 -27.61 10.59 -22.84
N HIS A 179 -27.40 11.73 -23.50
CA HIS A 179 -28.32 12.29 -24.49
C HIS A 179 -27.69 12.29 -25.88
N ALA A 180 -28.47 12.03 -26.92
CA ALA A 180 -28.07 12.23 -28.31
C ALA A 180 -29.26 12.81 -29.08
N ASN A 181 -29.00 13.73 -30.01
CA ASN A 181 -30.06 14.43 -30.78
C ASN A 181 -31.18 15.02 -29.89
N GLY A 182 -30.81 15.52 -28.71
CA GLY A 182 -31.75 16.12 -27.74
C GLY A 182 -32.59 15.13 -26.91
N GLN A 183 -32.41 13.81 -27.07
CA GLN A 183 -33.15 12.80 -26.32
C GLN A 183 -32.23 11.97 -25.42
N LYS A 184 -32.72 11.54 -24.25
CA LYS A 184 -32.01 10.59 -23.39
C LYS A 184 -31.98 9.22 -24.06
N VAL A 185 -30.78 8.72 -24.35
CA VAL A 185 -30.53 7.44 -25.05
C VAL A 185 -29.96 6.37 -24.13
N GLY A 186 -29.51 6.74 -22.93
CA GLY A 186 -28.98 5.79 -21.96
C GLY A 186 -28.51 6.44 -20.68
N GLU A 187 -27.84 5.63 -19.88
CA GLU A 187 -27.17 6.03 -18.65
C GLU A 187 -25.77 5.43 -18.62
N SER A 188 -24.82 6.14 -18.01
CA SER A 188 -23.45 5.65 -17.86
C SER A 188 -22.92 5.91 -16.46
N LYS A 189 -22.23 4.92 -15.89
CA LYS A 189 -21.50 5.05 -14.63
C LYS A 189 -20.01 4.85 -14.87
N ILE A 190 -19.22 5.88 -14.57
CA ILE A 190 -17.77 5.92 -14.72
C ILE A 190 -17.14 5.97 -13.33
N GLU A 191 -16.33 4.96 -13.00
CA GLU A 191 -15.70 4.83 -11.69
C GLU A 191 -14.29 4.28 -11.78
N TYR A 192 -13.46 4.60 -10.78
CA TYR A 192 -12.17 3.96 -10.63
C TYR A 192 -12.27 2.59 -9.97
N SER A 193 -11.41 1.69 -10.41
CA SER A 193 -11.07 0.42 -9.80
C SER A 193 -9.54 0.30 -9.69
N LEU A 194 -9.06 -0.75 -9.02
CA LEU A 194 -7.63 -1.04 -8.83
C LEU A 194 -6.85 0.18 -8.35
N GLU A 195 -7.39 0.87 -7.35
CA GLU A 195 -6.75 2.01 -6.70
C GLU A 195 -6.36 3.14 -7.66
N GLY A 196 -7.26 3.46 -8.59
CA GLY A 196 -7.09 4.55 -9.55
C GLY A 196 -6.31 4.17 -10.80
N CYS A 197 -5.85 2.92 -10.92
CA CYS A 197 -5.14 2.48 -12.12
C CYS A 197 -6.06 2.15 -13.29
N LEU A 198 -7.34 1.86 -13.02
CA LEU A 198 -8.32 1.47 -14.03
C LEU A 198 -9.60 2.29 -13.89
N LEU A 199 -10.02 2.96 -14.95
CA LEU A 199 -11.27 3.70 -15.04
C LEU A 199 -12.27 2.86 -15.86
N ILE A 200 -13.38 2.48 -15.23
CA ILE A 200 -14.39 1.59 -15.80
C ILE A 200 -15.65 2.39 -16.12
N GLU A 201 -16.14 2.25 -17.34
CA GLU A 201 -17.49 2.67 -17.72
C GLU A 201 -18.45 1.49 -17.70
N ASN A 202 -19.68 1.75 -17.24
CA ASN A 202 -20.82 0.86 -17.38
C ASN A 202 -21.95 1.62 -18.07
N TYR A 203 -22.17 1.35 -19.36
CA TYR A 203 -23.18 2.00 -20.18
C TYR A 203 -24.40 1.09 -20.38
N THR A 204 -25.60 1.66 -20.22
CA THR A 204 -26.88 0.99 -20.50
C THR A 204 -27.76 1.93 -21.32
N ALA A 205 -28.07 1.53 -22.55
CA ALA A 205 -28.97 2.26 -23.43
C ALA A 205 -30.45 1.94 -23.12
N THR A 206 -31.33 2.87 -23.45
CA THR A 206 -32.79 2.67 -23.37
C THR A 206 -33.31 1.60 -24.34
N SER A 207 -32.55 1.27 -25.37
CA SER A 207 -32.86 0.21 -26.34
C SER A 207 -32.59 -1.21 -25.82
N GLY A 208 -31.97 -1.36 -24.65
CA GLY A 208 -31.48 -2.65 -24.13
C GLY A 208 -30.05 -3.01 -24.58
N TYR A 209 -29.40 -2.16 -25.38
CA TYR A 209 -27.96 -2.26 -25.62
C TYR A 209 -27.19 -1.91 -24.34
N SER A 210 -26.08 -2.61 -24.08
CA SER A 210 -25.21 -2.32 -22.94
C SER A 210 -23.75 -2.56 -23.28
N GLY A 211 -22.88 -1.72 -22.75
CA GLY A 211 -21.44 -1.84 -22.96
C GLY A 211 -20.64 -1.47 -21.72
N LYS A 212 -19.36 -1.85 -21.74
CA LYS A 212 -18.37 -1.47 -20.73
C LYS A 212 -17.08 -1.07 -21.40
N SER A 213 -16.44 -0.04 -20.85
CA SER A 213 -15.09 0.35 -21.25
C SER A 213 -14.12 0.25 -20.09
N LEU A 214 -12.91 -0.24 -20.39
CA LEU A 214 -11.77 -0.29 -19.49
C LEU A 214 -10.75 0.73 -20.00
N ASN A 215 -10.49 1.77 -19.21
CA ASN A 215 -9.63 2.89 -19.56
C ASN A 215 -8.45 2.94 -18.60
N PHE A 216 -7.23 2.99 -19.09
CA PHE A 216 -6.04 3.02 -18.24
C PHE A 216 -4.91 3.77 -18.93
N TYR A 217 -4.05 4.41 -18.16
CA TYR A 217 -2.84 5.03 -18.65
C TYR A 217 -1.68 4.02 -18.58
N ASP A 218 -1.06 3.73 -19.72
CA ASP A 218 0.14 2.92 -19.82
C ASP A 218 1.37 3.82 -19.78
N ALA A 219 2.17 3.69 -18.72
CA ALA A 219 3.40 4.45 -18.58
C ALA A 219 4.51 4.00 -19.53
N GLY A 220 4.42 2.78 -20.09
CA GLY A 220 5.39 2.21 -21.01
C GLY A 220 5.38 2.87 -22.38
N ASP A 221 4.19 3.20 -22.91
CA ASP A 221 4.04 3.91 -24.19
C ASP A 221 3.54 5.36 -24.04
N GLN A 222 3.29 5.78 -22.79
CA GLN A 222 2.82 7.11 -22.41
C GLN A 222 1.46 7.49 -22.99
N LYS A 223 0.56 6.51 -23.12
CA LYS A 223 -0.77 6.73 -23.68
C LYS A 223 -1.89 6.25 -22.76
N TRP A 224 -3.05 6.83 -22.98
CA TRP A 224 -4.30 6.22 -22.54
C TRP A 224 -4.67 5.09 -23.48
N HIS A 225 -5.14 3.99 -22.93
CA HIS A 225 -5.76 2.91 -23.68
C HIS A 225 -7.20 2.74 -23.24
N GLN A 226 -8.04 2.39 -24.20
CA GLN A 226 -9.40 1.95 -23.93
C GLN A 226 -9.65 0.61 -24.62
N ILE A 227 -10.25 -0.32 -23.88
CA ILE A 227 -10.88 -1.52 -24.44
C ILE A 227 -12.37 -1.42 -24.16
N TYR A 228 -13.17 -1.40 -25.21
CA TYR A 228 -14.62 -1.36 -25.13
C TYR A 228 -15.21 -2.69 -25.62
N THR A 229 -16.23 -3.19 -24.92
CA THR A 229 -17.02 -4.33 -25.38
C THR A 229 -18.49 -4.17 -25.01
N ASP A 230 -19.35 -4.85 -25.75
CA ASP A 230 -20.80 -4.77 -25.59
C ASP A 230 -21.50 -6.12 -25.63
N ASN A 231 -22.80 -6.10 -25.32
CA ASN A 231 -23.67 -7.27 -25.36
C ASN A 231 -24.00 -7.77 -26.79
N GLY A 232 -23.47 -7.11 -27.83
CA GLY A 232 -23.50 -7.57 -29.21
C GLY A 232 -22.24 -8.33 -29.63
N GLY A 233 -21.23 -8.43 -28.75
CA GLY A 233 -19.97 -9.11 -29.02
C GLY A 233 -18.95 -8.26 -29.79
N ASN A 234 -19.17 -6.95 -29.92
CA ASN A 234 -18.19 -6.06 -30.54
C ASN A 234 -17.01 -5.81 -29.59
N ILE A 235 -15.84 -5.59 -30.18
CA ILE A 235 -14.64 -5.16 -29.45
C ILE A 235 -13.99 -4.01 -30.19
N SER A 236 -13.74 -2.92 -29.46
CA SER A 236 -12.99 -1.77 -29.92
C SER A 236 -11.76 -1.59 -29.04
N ARG A 237 -10.63 -1.25 -29.66
CA ARG A 237 -9.37 -0.97 -28.95
C ARG A 237 -8.84 0.38 -29.39
N TYR A 238 -8.53 1.21 -28.41
CA TYR A 238 -8.07 2.57 -28.64
C TYR A 238 -6.75 2.83 -27.93
N SER A 239 -5.96 3.74 -28.52
CA SER A 239 -4.87 4.45 -27.90
C SER A 239 -5.14 5.94 -27.99
N GLY A 240 -4.76 6.70 -26.97
CA GLY A 240 -5.19 8.07 -26.81
C GLY A 240 -4.27 8.92 -25.94
N GLU A 241 -4.59 10.21 -25.92
CA GLU A 241 -3.85 11.23 -25.18
C GLU A 241 -4.77 12.39 -24.80
N LEU A 242 -4.47 13.05 -23.68
CA LEU A 242 -5.10 14.32 -23.33
C LEU A 242 -4.35 15.46 -24.03
N LYS A 243 -5.06 16.25 -24.83
CA LYS A 243 -4.51 17.43 -25.50
C LYS A 243 -5.49 18.59 -25.42
N ASN A 244 -5.03 19.74 -24.95
CA ASN A 244 -5.85 20.95 -24.80
C ASN A 244 -7.15 20.72 -24.00
N GLY A 245 -7.11 19.84 -22.99
CA GLY A 245 -8.27 19.50 -22.17
C GLY A 245 -9.26 18.50 -22.80
N ILE A 246 -8.98 18.02 -24.02
CA ILE A 246 -9.80 17.02 -24.72
C ILE A 246 -9.07 15.68 -24.69
N MET A 247 -9.76 14.61 -24.32
CA MET A 247 -9.23 13.25 -24.40
C MET A 247 -9.50 12.70 -25.81
N TYR A 248 -8.43 12.48 -26.57
CA TYR A 248 -8.51 11.93 -27.93
C TYR A 248 -8.17 10.45 -27.91
N PHE A 249 -8.96 9.66 -28.61
CA PHE A 249 -8.71 8.24 -28.84
C PHE A 249 -8.73 7.94 -30.35
N ARG A 250 -7.84 7.06 -30.78
CA ARG A 250 -7.82 6.46 -32.11
C ARG A 250 -7.69 4.96 -31.99
N GLY A 251 -8.33 4.23 -32.88
CA GLY A 251 -8.39 2.78 -32.75
C GLY A 251 -8.95 2.08 -33.96
N GLU A 252 -9.25 0.81 -33.74
CA GLU A 252 -9.90 -0.06 -34.72
C GLU A 252 -11.06 -0.80 -34.05
N ASN A 253 -12.16 -0.94 -34.77
CA ASN A 253 -13.20 -1.91 -34.45
C ASN A 253 -12.88 -3.24 -35.13
N THR A 254 -13.18 -4.33 -34.46
CA THR A 254 -13.20 -5.66 -35.09
C THR A 254 -14.63 -6.18 -35.08
N GLY A 255 -15.24 -6.25 -36.26
CA GLY A 255 -16.57 -6.80 -36.45
C GLY A 255 -16.56 -8.33 -36.64
N PRO A 256 -17.75 -8.94 -36.81
CA PRO A 256 -17.88 -10.35 -37.12
C PRO A 256 -17.04 -10.74 -38.35
N LYS A 257 -16.43 -11.92 -38.33
CA LYS A 257 -15.52 -12.44 -39.39
C LYS A 257 -14.23 -11.61 -39.60
N GLY A 258 -13.86 -10.74 -38.64
CA GLY A 258 -12.56 -10.06 -38.64
C GLY A 258 -12.50 -8.80 -39.50
N ALA A 259 -13.64 -8.29 -39.99
CA ALA A 259 -13.69 -7.01 -40.67
C ALA A 259 -13.20 -5.88 -39.74
N LYS A 260 -12.29 -5.05 -40.24
CA LYS A 260 -11.70 -3.93 -39.51
C LYS A 260 -12.21 -2.60 -40.06
N SER A 261 -12.38 -1.62 -39.18
CA SER A 261 -12.63 -0.22 -39.54
C SER A 261 -11.89 0.70 -38.60
N LEU A 262 -11.43 1.85 -39.10
CA LEU A 262 -10.79 2.86 -38.28
C LEU A 262 -11.84 3.62 -37.49
N VAL A 263 -11.50 3.94 -36.25
CA VAL A 263 -12.36 4.72 -35.37
C VAL A 263 -11.57 5.78 -34.63
N ARG A 264 -12.24 6.87 -34.29
CA ARG A 264 -11.71 7.90 -33.40
C ARG A 264 -12.81 8.38 -32.46
N MET A 265 -12.39 8.77 -31.26
CA MET A 265 -13.28 9.36 -30.26
C MET A 265 -12.65 10.59 -29.62
N GLU A 266 -13.50 11.52 -29.22
CA GLU A 266 -13.12 12.71 -28.47
C GLU A 266 -14.04 12.87 -27.27
N PHE A 267 -13.48 13.07 -26.08
CA PHE A 267 -14.22 13.46 -24.89
C PHE A 267 -13.86 14.89 -24.51
N THR A 268 -14.85 15.78 -24.59
CA THR A 268 -14.69 17.22 -24.32
C THR A 268 -15.48 17.60 -23.06
N PRO A 269 -14.82 18.04 -21.98
CA PRO A 269 -15.53 18.59 -20.83
C PRO A 269 -16.07 19.99 -21.17
N ASN A 270 -17.34 20.23 -20.86
CA ASN A 270 -18.00 21.52 -21.02
C ASN A 270 -17.98 22.32 -19.71
N SER A 271 -18.19 23.63 -19.81
CA SER A 271 -18.16 24.54 -18.65
C SER A 271 -19.28 24.29 -17.62
N ASP A 272 -20.37 23.64 -18.03
CA ASP A 272 -21.49 23.26 -17.17
C ASP A 272 -21.27 21.91 -16.45
N GLY A 273 -20.11 21.28 -16.66
CA GLY A 273 -19.78 19.97 -16.09
C GLY A 273 -20.28 18.77 -16.89
N SER A 274 -20.98 18.99 -18.01
CA SER A 274 -21.30 17.92 -18.96
C SER A 274 -20.06 17.49 -19.75
N VAL A 275 -20.09 16.30 -20.34
CA VAL A 275 -19.02 15.80 -21.21
C VAL A 275 -19.62 15.43 -22.56
N ARG A 276 -19.11 16.01 -23.64
CA ARG A 276 -19.46 15.57 -25.00
C ARG A 276 -18.54 14.44 -25.42
N GLN A 277 -19.12 13.34 -25.90
CA GLN A 277 -18.42 12.27 -26.60
C GLN A 277 -18.77 12.32 -28.08
N LEU A 278 -17.78 12.57 -28.93
CA LEU A 278 -17.90 12.40 -30.37
C LEU A 278 -17.19 11.11 -30.78
N TYR A 279 -17.89 10.22 -31.48
CA TYR A 279 -17.38 8.96 -31.99
C TYR A 279 -17.64 8.86 -33.48
N GLU A 280 -16.57 8.65 -34.24
CA GLU A 280 -16.59 8.60 -35.69
C GLU A 280 -15.89 7.34 -36.19
N GLY A 281 -16.39 6.81 -37.30
CA GLY A 281 -15.77 5.69 -38.01
C GLY A 281 -15.43 6.02 -39.45
N SER A 282 -14.49 5.26 -39.98
CA SER A 282 -14.05 5.33 -41.36
C SER A 282 -13.91 3.93 -41.96
N ALA A 283 -14.44 3.77 -43.17
CA ALA A 283 -14.38 2.54 -43.96
C ALA A 283 -13.41 2.63 -45.14
N ASP A 284 -12.74 3.78 -45.31
CA ASP A 284 -11.88 4.11 -46.46
C ASP A 284 -10.47 4.55 -46.03
N ASP A 285 -9.96 3.90 -44.98
CA ASP A 285 -8.64 4.15 -44.39
C ASP A 285 -8.43 5.60 -43.93
N GLY A 286 -9.49 6.21 -43.38
CA GLY A 286 -9.44 7.53 -42.74
C GLY A 286 -9.58 8.70 -43.71
N LYS A 287 -9.91 8.46 -44.98
CA LYS A 287 -10.15 9.52 -45.97
C LYS A 287 -11.45 10.27 -45.68
N THR A 288 -12.50 9.54 -45.29
CA THR A 288 -13.77 10.10 -44.83
C THR A 288 -14.14 9.56 -43.46
N TRP A 289 -14.82 10.40 -42.67
CA TRP A 289 -15.26 10.09 -41.32
C TRP A 289 -16.75 10.34 -41.21
N SER A 290 -17.48 9.35 -40.70
CA SER A 290 -18.91 9.45 -40.43
C SER A 290 -19.14 9.44 -38.93
N VAL A 291 -20.00 10.33 -38.44
CA VAL A 291 -20.43 10.35 -37.03
C VAL A 291 -21.25 9.11 -36.76
N TYR A 292 -20.72 8.24 -35.90
CA TYR A 292 -21.44 7.06 -35.40
C TYR A 292 -22.23 7.42 -34.14
N PHE A 293 -21.69 8.31 -33.32
CA PHE A 293 -22.37 8.80 -32.13
C PHE A 293 -21.86 10.20 -31.75
N ASP A 294 -22.79 11.08 -31.38
CA ASP A 294 -22.51 12.39 -30.79
C ASP A 294 -23.39 12.53 -29.55
N GLY A 295 -22.79 12.21 -28.41
CA GLY A 295 -23.47 12.08 -27.13
C GLY A 295 -23.07 13.18 -26.15
N LEU A 296 -24.03 13.63 -25.35
CA LEU A 296 -23.82 14.53 -24.23
C LEU A 296 -24.13 13.79 -22.93
N TYR A 297 -23.10 13.64 -22.09
CA TYR A 297 -23.19 13.07 -20.76
C TYR A 297 -23.55 14.21 -19.80
N ILE A 298 -24.76 14.19 -19.25
CA ILE A 298 -25.26 15.15 -18.27
C ILE A 298 -25.23 14.49 -16.89
N LYS A 299 -24.56 15.13 -15.92
CA LYS A 299 -24.33 14.53 -14.62
C LYS A 299 -25.65 14.34 -13.87
N LYS A 300 -25.86 13.17 -13.27
CA LYS A 300 -26.99 12.95 -12.37
C LYS A 300 -26.81 13.80 -11.11
N GLN A 301 -27.92 14.33 -10.60
CA GLN A 301 -27.96 15.05 -9.32
C GLN A 301 -28.00 14.07 -8.15
#